data_AF-A0A1G1R2L3-F1
#
_entry.id   AF-A0A1G1R2L3-F1
#
_cell.length_a   1.000
_cell.length_b   1.000
_cell.length_c   1.000
_cell.angle_alpha   90.00
_cell.angle_beta   90.00
_cell.angle_gamma   90.00
#
_symmetry.space_group_name_H-M   'P 1'
#
loop_
_entity.id
_entity.type
_entity.pdbx_description
1 polymer ?
#
loop_
_entity_poly.entity_id
_entity_poly.type
_entity_poly.pdbx_seq_one_letter_code
_entity_poly.pdbx_strand_id
1 'polypeptide(L)'
;MKKSLGLLVTLLMLLTLSGCSGSSSSTSSPSEKASPSVQPSNTSTAKPNVVTIKYVIPGTQPKSYQEVIDAVNKKLLDDGVGVQIEEQFIDWSVWNQKLNLMLSTGEDFDMFQVMNDQVSLSNYIARGAAQDIGKALDQYGANIKKVIPQDVFNAVSKDGKIYGIPAYWYESAQDGGFTTNNYLFKKYGISTQFNTVQDLLDASVKLYNAAPNPKPIFPVNFTSTSSDVLNRSFDSYPFDVRDGVAMITKDGKVNSWIESNEFKQESDIMHQMYQKKLLNPDLLTMKSDQGQKAVKEGNWPFMFGTYGNAITDIQKTFPDIQKTDLTYQRFNPEKGYYRFVNAKNLNVIASNSKHPAEAVKFINWLYANQDNYDLFMYGIEGKTYKKVGDHQMEPMVDPATQNWLTPNSDWMIGNLHFIRTSSEALPSALTIYNQVPDAKSFISSGFFFDSSPVKTEFANVKATLASDVIPIFSGVLDYNTHIKQAVDKLKAAGLDKVIAEYQKQLNAYMATNK
;
A
#
# COMPACT_ATOMS: atom_id res chain seq x y z
N MET A 1 25.89 -29.11 -50.20
CA MET A 1 25.48 -28.65 -51.55
C MET A 1 23.96 -28.66 -51.63
N LYS A 2 23.35 -27.48 -51.88
CA LYS A 2 22.11 -27.19 -52.64
C LYS A 2 20.84 -27.99 -52.30
N LYS A 3 19.60 -27.46 -52.26
CA LYS A 3 18.87 -26.19 -52.44
C LYS A 3 17.40 -26.60 -52.13
N SER A 4 16.58 -25.84 -51.40
CA SER A 4 15.51 -24.93 -51.89
C SER A 4 14.66 -24.57 -50.65
N LEU A 5 14.38 -23.35 -50.19
CA LEU A 5 14.06 -22.01 -50.71
C LEU A 5 12.71 -21.90 -51.47
N GLY A 6 11.78 -21.16 -50.87
CA GLY A 6 10.48 -20.71 -51.40
C GLY A 6 9.61 -20.15 -50.25
N LEU A 7 9.78 -18.91 -49.76
CA LEU A 7 9.42 -17.59 -50.33
C LEU A 7 7.95 -17.19 -50.05
N LEU A 8 7.73 -16.30 -49.07
CA LEU A 8 6.87 -15.10 -49.16
C LEU A 8 6.78 -14.43 -47.77
N VAL A 9 7.22 -13.17 -47.64
CA VAL A 9 6.61 -12.06 -46.86
C VAL A 9 7.67 -10.97 -46.78
N THR A 10 7.63 -10.01 -47.71
CA THR A 10 8.06 -8.62 -47.50
C THR A 10 7.63 -7.77 -48.70
N LEU A 11 7.50 -6.46 -48.49
CA LEU A 11 7.06 -5.37 -49.40
C LEU A 11 5.51 -5.19 -49.37
N LEU A 12 4.94 -4.07 -48.94
CA LEU A 12 5.26 -2.66 -49.19
C LEU A 12 4.78 -1.77 -48.02
N MET A 13 5.65 -0.88 -47.55
CA MET A 13 5.28 0.36 -46.87
C MET A 13 6.27 1.41 -47.37
N LEU A 14 5.79 2.45 -48.07
CA LEU A 14 6.34 3.82 -48.08
C LEU A 14 5.62 4.73 -49.10
N LEU A 15 5.27 5.92 -48.59
CA LEU A 15 5.03 7.21 -49.28
C LEU A 15 3.65 7.33 -49.97
N THR A 16 2.84 8.34 -49.64
CA THR A 16 3.06 9.73 -50.04
C THR A 16 2.48 10.79 -49.10
N LEU A 17 3.23 11.88 -48.91
CA LEU A 17 2.79 13.21 -48.48
C LEU A 17 2.53 14.10 -49.72
N SER A 18 1.81 15.21 -49.49
CA SER A 18 1.47 16.34 -50.41
C SER A 18 0.12 16.13 -51.11
N GLY A 19 -0.88 16.99 -51.03
CA GLY A 19 -0.94 18.42 -50.74
C GLY A 19 -1.67 19.08 -51.92
N CYS A 20 -2.81 19.74 -51.70
CA CYS A 20 -3.26 20.83 -52.57
C CYS A 20 -4.39 21.65 -51.93
N SER A 21 -4.09 22.94 -51.81
CA SER A 21 -4.98 24.07 -51.61
C SER A 21 -6.03 24.20 -52.72
N GLY A 22 -7.24 24.63 -52.37
CA GLY A 22 -8.24 25.13 -53.31
C GLY A 22 -8.94 26.35 -52.74
N SER A 23 -8.52 27.53 -53.17
CA SER A 23 -9.22 28.80 -52.98
C SER A 23 -10.25 29.01 -54.09
N SER A 24 -11.47 29.44 -53.74
CA SER A 24 -12.37 30.13 -54.68
C SER A 24 -13.19 31.19 -53.93
N SER A 25 -13.28 32.33 -54.59
CA SER A 25 -13.58 33.68 -54.12
C SER A 25 -15.07 34.06 -54.12
N SER A 26 -15.36 35.14 -53.36
CA SER A 26 -16.41 36.19 -53.53
C SER A 26 -17.87 35.74 -53.43
N THR A 27 -18.72 36.36 -52.60
CA THR A 27 -19.24 37.73 -52.81
C THR A 27 -19.89 38.30 -51.53
N SER A 28 -19.81 39.62 -51.35
CA SER A 28 -20.21 40.42 -50.19
C SER A 28 -21.57 41.15 -50.32
N SER A 29 -22.34 41.14 -49.22
CA SER A 29 -23.18 42.23 -48.65
C SER A 29 -24.51 42.65 -49.34
N PRO A 30 -25.47 43.37 -48.67
CA PRO A 30 -25.42 44.05 -47.35
C PRO A 30 -26.63 43.88 -46.39
N SER A 31 -26.47 44.47 -45.20
CA SER A 31 -27.31 44.54 -43.99
C SER A 31 -28.71 45.16 -44.12
N GLU A 32 -29.57 44.85 -43.13
CA GLU A 32 -30.66 45.73 -42.68
C GLU A 32 -30.78 45.74 -41.14
N LYS A 33 -30.99 46.94 -40.58
CA LYS A 33 -31.10 47.26 -39.13
C LYS A 33 -32.53 47.09 -38.62
N ALA A 34 -32.69 46.66 -37.36
CA ALA A 34 -33.87 46.98 -36.54
C ALA A 34 -33.50 47.16 -35.05
N SER A 35 -34.22 48.10 -34.41
CA SER A 35 -34.03 48.71 -33.07
C SER A 35 -34.14 47.76 -31.85
N PRO A 36 -33.69 48.21 -30.65
CA PRO A 36 -33.63 47.38 -29.45
C PRO A 36 -34.97 47.30 -28.70
N SER A 37 -35.41 46.08 -28.40
CA SER A 37 -36.45 45.80 -27.42
C SER A 37 -35.82 45.52 -26.05
N VAL A 38 -36.28 46.28 -25.04
CA VAL A 38 -35.99 46.04 -23.62
C VAL A 38 -36.82 44.85 -23.16
N GLN A 39 -36.17 43.82 -22.60
CA GLN A 39 -36.81 42.69 -21.92
C GLN A 39 -36.05 42.40 -20.60
N PRO A 40 -36.76 42.05 -19.51
CA PRO A 40 -36.33 42.33 -18.15
C PRO A 40 -35.25 41.39 -17.62
N SER A 41 -34.50 41.90 -16.65
CA SER A 41 -33.48 41.19 -15.88
C SER A 41 -34.09 40.00 -15.12
N ASN A 42 -33.94 38.79 -15.69
CA ASN A 42 -33.95 37.58 -14.88
C ASN A 42 -32.59 37.47 -14.19
N THR A 43 -32.56 37.78 -12.89
CA THR A 43 -31.53 37.29 -11.98
C THR A 43 -31.59 35.77 -11.96
N SER A 44 -30.88 35.15 -12.90
CA SER A 44 -30.44 33.76 -12.79
C SER A 44 -29.49 33.71 -11.60
N THR A 45 -29.95 33.17 -10.48
CA THR A 45 -29.05 32.60 -9.48
C THR A 45 -28.18 31.59 -10.21
N ALA A 46 -26.94 31.97 -10.52
CA ALA A 46 -25.96 31.09 -11.11
C ALA A 46 -25.93 29.80 -10.27
N LYS A 47 -26.20 28.66 -10.92
CA LYS A 47 -25.94 27.36 -10.29
C LYS A 47 -24.49 27.40 -9.78
N PRO A 48 -24.22 26.98 -8.54
CA PRO A 48 -22.85 26.87 -8.07
C PRO A 48 -22.02 26.11 -9.11
N ASN A 49 -20.84 26.62 -9.47
CA ASN A 49 -19.91 25.86 -10.30
C ASN A 49 -19.46 24.65 -9.48
N VAL A 50 -20.08 23.50 -9.75
CA VAL A 50 -19.71 22.22 -9.15
C VAL A 50 -18.59 21.60 -9.96
N VAL A 51 -17.51 21.19 -9.29
CA VAL A 51 -16.37 20.50 -9.90
C VAL A 51 -16.42 19.02 -9.54
N THR A 52 -16.30 18.14 -10.52
CA THR A 52 -16.16 16.69 -10.29
C THR A 52 -14.69 16.32 -10.22
N ILE A 53 -14.26 15.75 -9.10
CA ILE A 53 -12.95 15.16 -8.88
C ILE A 53 -12.99 13.70 -9.33
N LYS A 54 -12.08 13.31 -10.22
CA LYS A 54 -11.88 11.91 -10.60
C LYS A 54 -10.76 11.29 -9.78
N TYR A 55 -11.08 10.25 -9.01
CA TYR A 55 -10.15 9.59 -8.11
C TYR A 55 -9.86 8.15 -8.54
N VAL A 56 -8.62 7.89 -8.95
CA VAL A 56 -8.15 6.58 -9.41
C VAL A 56 -7.66 5.74 -8.24
N ILE A 57 -8.29 4.59 -8.00
CA ILE A 57 -8.00 3.70 -6.86
C ILE A 57 -7.90 2.23 -7.27
N PRO A 58 -7.11 1.41 -6.55
CA PRO A 58 -7.08 -0.02 -6.79
C PRO A 58 -8.31 -0.71 -6.17
N GLY A 59 -8.78 -1.77 -6.82
CA GLY A 59 -9.85 -2.62 -6.31
C GLY A 59 -10.92 -2.96 -7.34
N THR A 60 -12.01 -3.52 -6.84
CA THR A 60 -13.18 -3.89 -7.63
C THR A 60 -14.35 -3.04 -7.18
N GLN A 61 -15.04 -2.41 -8.14
CA GLN A 61 -16.21 -1.59 -7.85
C GLN A 61 -17.31 -2.46 -7.17
N PRO A 62 -17.78 -2.10 -5.96
CA PRO A 62 -18.86 -2.83 -5.32
C PRO A 62 -20.21 -2.53 -5.97
N LYS A 63 -21.17 -3.46 -5.86
CA LYS A 63 -22.52 -3.30 -6.45
C LYS A 63 -23.28 -2.08 -5.91
N SER A 64 -23.01 -1.71 -4.66
CA SER A 64 -23.59 -0.55 -3.97
C SER A 64 -23.00 0.79 -4.40
N TYR A 65 -21.90 0.80 -5.16
CA TYR A 65 -21.11 2.01 -5.43
C TYR A 65 -21.95 3.18 -5.93
N GLN A 66 -22.79 2.98 -6.96
CA GLN A 66 -23.54 4.08 -7.56
C GLN A 66 -24.49 4.75 -6.56
N GLU A 67 -25.22 3.95 -5.77
CA GLU A 67 -26.13 4.51 -4.76
C GLU A 67 -25.37 5.26 -3.66
N VAL A 68 -24.21 4.74 -3.26
CA VAL A 68 -23.38 5.37 -2.23
C VAL A 68 -22.74 6.67 -2.74
N ILE A 69 -22.14 6.67 -3.93
CA ILE A 69 -21.48 7.86 -4.48
C ILE A 69 -22.49 8.97 -4.79
N ASP A 70 -23.72 8.62 -5.20
CA ASP A 70 -24.80 9.60 -5.37
C ASP A 70 -25.17 10.25 -4.02
N ALA A 71 -25.24 9.47 -2.94
CA ALA A 71 -25.49 9.99 -1.60
C ALA A 71 -24.34 10.86 -1.08
N VAL A 72 -23.08 10.45 -1.31
CA VAL A 72 -21.88 11.25 -1.00
C VAL A 72 -21.93 12.58 -1.74
N ASN A 73 -22.14 12.54 -3.06
CA ASN A 73 -22.17 13.73 -3.91
C ASN A 73 -23.32 14.66 -3.53
N LYS A 74 -24.49 14.12 -3.20
CA LYS A 74 -25.58 14.93 -2.65
C LYS A 74 -25.16 15.63 -1.36
N LYS A 75 -24.52 14.92 -0.43
CA LYS A 75 -24.11 15.50 0.85
C LYS A 75 -23.00 16.55 0.70
N LEU A 76 -22.02 16.34 -0.20
CA LEU A 76 -21.01 17.35 -0.54
C LEU A 76 -21.65 18.66 -1.05
N LEU A 77 -22.69 18.55 -1.87
CA LEU A 77 -23.42 19.71 -2.39
C LEU A 77 -24.26 20.39 -1.31
N ASP A 78 -24.98 19.61 -0.49
CA ASP A 78 -25.80 20.12 0.61
C ASP A 78 -24.93 20.84 1.67
N ASP A 79 -23.74 20.32 1.95
CA ASP A 79 -22.76 20.92 2.87
C ASP A 79 -22.01 22.12 2.23
N GLY A 80 -22.32 22.49 0.98
CA GLY A 80 -21.78 23.67 0.31
C GLY A 80 -20.33 23.55 -0.13
N VAL A 81 -19.79 22.34 -0.26
CA VAL A 81 -18.38 22.10 -0.62
C VAL A 81 -18.10 22.49 -2.08
N GLY A 82 -19.12 22.40 -2.94
CA GLY A 82 -19.02 22.71 -4.38
C GLY A 82 -18.24 21.66 -5.17
N VAL A 83 -18.15 20.44 -4.64
CA VAL A 83 -17.38 19.33 -5.21
C VAL A 83 -18.28 18.11 -5.36
N GLN A 84 -18.03 17.32 -6.41
CA GLN A 84 -18.47 15.94 -6.56
C GLN A 84 -17.24 15.05 -6.72
N ILE A 85 -17.37 13.76 -6.43
CA ILE A 85 -16.34 12.75 -6.52
C ILE A 85 -16.84 11.61 -7.42
N GLU A 86 -15.96 11.12 -8.28
CA GLU A 86 -16.11 9.91 -9.09
C GLU A 86 -14.88 9.03 -8.90
N GLU A 87 -15.07 7.82 -8.40
CA GLU A 87 -14.00 6.84 -8.20
C GLU A 87 -13.85 5.94 -9.44
N GLN A 88 -12.63 5.86 -9.95
CA GLN A 88 -12.25 4.94 -11.02
C GLN A 88 -11.47 3.76 -10.42
N PHE A 89 -12.12 2.61 -10.33
CA PHE A 89 -11.53 1.38 -9.83
C PHE A 89 -10.65 0.70 -10.88
N ILE A 90 -9.46 0.27 -10.48
CA ILE A 90 -8.54 -0.52 -11.29
C ILE A 90 -8.21 -1.81 -10.55
N ASP A 91 -8.39 -2.95 -11.21
CA ASP A 91 -8.09 -4.24 -10.60
C ASP A 91 -6.63 -4.32 -10.11
N TRP A 92 -6.44 -4.94 -8.94
CA TRP A 92 -5.15 -5.08 -8.28
C TRP A 92 -4.07 -5.72 -9.15
N SER A 93 -4.44 -6.68 -10.01
CA SER A 93 -3.48 -7.40 -10.85
C SER A 93 -2.81 -6.52 -11.91
N VAL A 94 -3.43 -5.39 -12.27
CA VAL A 94 -2.96 -4.47 -13.31
C VAL A 94 -2.77 -3.03 -12.82
N TRP A 95 -2.94 -2.79 -11.51
CA TRP A 95 -2.86 -1.46 -10.88
C TRP A 95 -1.64 -0.65 -11.34
N ASN A 96 -0.44 -1.16 -11.06
CA ASN A 96 0.81 -0.45 -11.35
C ASN A 96 0.99 -0.17 -12.85
N GLN A 97 0.62 -1.12 -13.71
CA GLN A 97 0.75 -0.99 -15.16
C GLN A 97 -0.23 0.07 -15.69
N LYS A 98 -1.50 0.00 -15.27
CA LYS A 98 -2.54 0.90 -15.78
C LYS A 98 -2.35 2.32 -15.26
N LEU A 99 -2.10 2.52 -13.96
CA LEU A 99 -1.81 3.85 -13.42
C LEU A 99 -0.59 4.50 -14.12
N ASN A 100 0.48 3.72 -14.35
CA ASN A 100 1.65 4.24 -15.06
C ASN A 100 1.31 4.64 -16.52
N LEU A 101 0.47 3.86 -17.20
CA LEU A 101 -0.01 4.23 -18.54
C LEU A 101 -0.79 5.55 -18.49
N MET A 102 -1.80 5.66 -17.62
CA MET A 102 -2.64 6.85 -17.46
C MET A 102 -1.81 8.12 -17.21
N LEU A 103 -0.83 8.02 -16.30
CA LEU A 103 0.09 9.13 -16.00
C LEU A 103 0.97 9.49 -17.20
N SER A 104 1.45 8.50 -17.95
CA SER A 104 2.32 8.74 -19.12
C SER A 104 1.58 9.28 -20.34
N THR A 105 0.30 8.95 -20.49
CA THR A 105 -0.56 9.42 -21.58
C THR A 105 -1.26 10.74 -21.25
N GLY A 106 -1.17 11.21 -20.01
CA GLY A 106 -1.81 12.43 -19.55
C GLY A 106 -3.34 12.33 -19.52
N GLU A 107 -3.87 11.14 -19.20
CA GLU A 107 -5.31 10.93 -19.04
C GLU A 107 -5.89 11.89 -17.99
N ASP A 108 -7.13 12.33 -18.22
CA ASP A 108 -7.79 13.35 -17.40
C ASP A 108 -8.37 12.74 -16.11
N PHE A 109 -7.61 12.82 -15.03
CA PHE A 109 -8.02 12.51 -13.67
C PHE A 109 -7.33 13.43 -12.65
N ASP A 110 -7.89 13.52 -11.45
CA ASP A 110 -7.46 14.50 -10.45
C ASP A 110 -6.59 13.89 -9.36
N MET A 111 -7.02 12.76 -8.83
CA MET A 111 -6.38 12.10 -7.70
C MET A 111 -6.01 10.65 -8.05
N PHE A 112 -4.96 10.14 -7.41
CA PHE A 112 -4.61 8.73 -7.48
C PHE A 112 -4.00 8.24 -6.17
N GLN A 113 -4.26 6.96 -5.86
CA GLN A 113 -3.68 6.31 -4.70
C GLN A 113 -2.18 6.08 -4.91
N VAL A 114 -1.37 6.33 -3.89
CA VAL A 114 0.03 5.90 -3.82
C VAL A 114 0.22 4.97 -2.64
N MET A 115 0.93 3.88 -2.87
CA MET A 115 1.36 2.91 -1.88
C MET A 115 2.88 2.92 -1.89
N ASN A 116 3.49 3.46 -0.84
CA ASN A 116 4.94 3.68 -0.82
C ASN A 116 5.76 2.38 -0.82
N ASP A 117 5.14 1.25 -0.47
CA ASP A 117 5.70 -0.09 -0.55
C ASP A 117 5.61 -0.72 -1.97
N GLN A 118 4.89 -0.10 -2.90
CA GLN A 118 4.80 -0.49 -4.31
C GLN A 118 5.66 0.42 -5.20
N VAL A 119 5.30 1.70 -5.25
CA VAL A 119 6.04 2.75 -5.95
C VAL A 119 6.00 3.98 -5.06
N SER A 120 7.16 4.39 -4.56
CA SER A 120 7.24 5.50 -3.63
C SER A 120 6.75 6.83 -4.23
N LEU A 121 6.26 7.72 -3.38
CA LEU A 121 5.98 9.12 -3.72
C LEU A 121 7.18 9.82 -4.38
N SER A 122 8.40 9.60 -3.85
CA SER A 122 9.63 10.17 -4.41
C SER A 122 9.80 9.87 -5.90
N ASN A 123 9.52 8.63 -6.32
CA ASN A 123 9.56 8.20 -7.72
C ASN A 123 8.49 8.86 -8.60
N TYR A 124 7.31 9.19 -8.03
CA TYR A 124 6.26 9.94 -8.74
C TYR A 124 6.62 11.43 -8.86
N ILE A 125 7.18 12.04 -7.81
CA ILE A 125 7.66 13.43 -7.86
C ILE A 125 8.79 13.57 -8.88
N ALA A 126 9.76 12.65 -8.88
CA ALA A 126 10.92 12.69 -9.77
C ALA A 126 10.56 12.68 -11.26
N ARG A 127 9.47 12.00 -11.64
CA ARG A 127 8.95 11.97 -13.02
C ARG A 127 7.87 13.02 -13.31
N GLY A 128 7.58 13.92 -12.36
CA GLY A 128 6.60 15.00 -12.54
C GLY A 128 5.14 14.55 -12.54
N ALA A 129 4.81 13.44 -11.87
CA ALA A 129 3.45 12.90 -11.81
C ALA A 129 2.57 13.53 -10.72
N ALA A 130 3.16 14.19 -9.72
CA ALA A 130 2.47 14.78 -8.58
C ALA A 130 2.64 16.31 -8.57
N GLN A 131 1.58 17.05 -8.23
CA GLN A 131 1.66 18.50 -8.01
C GLN A 131 1.75 18.88 -6.53
N ASP A 132 2.27 20.08 -6.27
CA ASP A 132 2.29 20.68 -4.94
C ASP A 132 0.90 21.15 -4.53
N ILE A 133 0.46 20.73 -3.34
CA ILE A 133 -0.83 21.07 -2.77
C ILE A 133 -0.74 21.99 -1.55
N GLY A 134 0.46 22.46 -1.19
CA GLY A 134 0.68 23.23 0.05
C GLY A 134 -0.28 24.42 0.22
N LYS A 135 -0.43 25.25 -0.82
CA LYS A 135 -1.35 26.41 -0.79
C LYS A 135 -2.81 26.01 -0.60
N ALA A 136 -3.26 24.96 -1.29
CA ALA A 136 -4.62 24.46 -1.16
C ALA A 136 -4.86 23.87 0.24
N LEU A 137 -3.88 23.13 0.76
CA LEU A 137 -3.92 22.58 2.12
C LEU A 137 -3.95 23.67 3.19
N ASP A 138 -3.19 24.75 3.01
CA ASP A 138 -3.20 25.91 3.90
C ASP A 138 -4.56 26.60 3.94
N GLN A 139 -5.20 26.75 2.78
CA GLN A 139 -6.46 27.46 2.66
C GLN A 139 -7.68 26.62 3.05
N TYR A 140 -7.69 25.33 2.73
CA TYR A 140 -8.88 24.48 2.81
C TYR A 140 -8.71 23.24 3.69
N GLY A 141 -7.50 22.92 4.16
CA GLY A 141 -7.17 21.64 4.79
C GLY A 141 -7.19 21.60 6.32
N ALA A 142 -7.98 22.44 7.00
CA ALA A 142 -7.95 22.57 8.46
C ALA A 142 -8.20 21.25 9.21
N ASN A 143 -9.16 20.42 8.77
CA ASN A 143 -9.43 19.12 9.36
C ASN A 143 -8.34 18.11 9.03
N ILE A 144 -7.78 18.18 7.82
CA ILE A 144 -6.65 17.33 7.41
C ILE A 144 -5.45 17.57 8.34
N LYS A 145 -5.10 18.85 8.57
CA LYS A 145 -4.01 19.26 9.47
C LYS A 145 -4.26 18.89 10.93
N LYS A 146 -5.52 18.79 11.35
CA LYS A 146 -5.89 18.35 12.70
C LYS A 146 -5.67 16.84 12.90
N VAL A 147 -5.92 16.05 11.86
CA VAL A 147 -5.88 14.58 11.92
C VAL A 147 -4.45 14.04 11.73
N ILE A 148 -3.72 14.59 10.76
CA ILE A 148 -2.44 14.02 10.34
C ILE A 148 -1.32 14.68 11.15
N PRO A 149 -0.52 13.90 11.91
CA PRO A 149 0.62 14.43 12.65
C PRO A 149 1.67 15.09 11.76
N GLN A 150 2.40 16.07 12.30
CA GLN A 150 3.39 16.83 11.53
C GLN A 150 4.51 15.94 10.97
N ASP A 151 4.97 14.93 11.71
CA ASP A 151 6.02 14.01 11.24
C ASP A 151 5.54 13.08 10.11
N VAL A 152 4.23 12.84 10.02
CA VAL A 152 3.57 12.18 8.89
C VAL A 152 3.50 13.11 7.68
N PHE A 153 3.18 14.40 7.88
CA PHE A 153 3.24 15.39 6.79
C PHE A 153 4.65 15.64 6.26
N ASN A 154 5.67 15.59 7.13
CA ASN A 154 7.06 15.74 6.71
C ASN A 154 7.46 14.63 5.73
N ALA A 155 6.91 13.41 5.88
CA ALA A 155 7.17 12.27 5.00
C ALA A 155 6.61 12.41 3.57
N VAL A 156 5.67 13.34 3.35
CA VAL A 156 5.11 13.65 2.02
C VAL A 156 5.57 14.99 1.47
N SER A 157 6.53 15.61 2.15
CA SER A 157 7.08 16.91 1.78
C SER A 157 8.45 16.77 1.11
N LYS A 158 8.71 17.57 0.08
CA LYS A 158 10.01 17.66 -0.59
C LYS A 158 10.26 19.09 -1.03
N ASP A 159 11.42 19.63 -0.70
CA ASP A 159 11.83 21.00 -1.06
C ASP A 159 10.81 22.08 -0.65
N GLY A 160 10.20 21.92 0.54
CA GLY A 160 9.19 22.85 1.08
C GLY A 160 7.79 22.75 0.46
N LYS A 161 7.57 21.77 -0.43
CA LYS A 161 6.29 21.50 -1.08
C LYS A 161 5.66 20.22 -0.53
N ILE A 162 4.34 20.12 -0.58
CA ILE A 162 3.58 18.97 -0.09
C ILE A 162 2.96 18.25 -1.29
N TYR A 163 3.22 16.95 -1.45
CA TYR A 163 2.87 16.21 -2.67
C TYR A 163 1.78 15.16 -2.50
N GLY A 164 1.13 15.10 -1.34
CA GLY A 164 0.00 14.19 -1.12
C GLY A 164 -0.61 14.35 0.27
N ILE A 165 -1.77 13.74 0.45
CA ILE A 165 -2.46 13.66 1.75
C ILE A 165 -2.35 12.21 2.25
N PRO A 166 -1.55 11.96 3.30
CA PRO A 166 -1.43 10.63 3.90
C PRO A 166 -2.77 10.09 4.40
N ALA A 167 -3.01 8.80 4.20
CA ALA A 167 -4.01 8.07 4.96
C ALA A 167 -3.46 7.81 6.36
N TYR A 168 -4.06 8.41 7.37
CA TYR A 168 -3.69 8.20 8.76
C TYR A 168 -4.61 7.13 9.36
N TRP A 169 -4.43 5.88 8.92
CA TRP A 169 -5.40 4.79 9.17
C TRP A 169 -4.94 3.78 10.23
N TYR A 170 -3.69 3.82 10.65
CA TYR A 170 -3.13 2.91 11.66
C TYR A 170 -1.91 3.50 12.36
N GLU A 171 -1.54 2.91 13.49
CA GLU A 171 -0.30 3.21 14.22
C GLU A 171 0.84 2.32 13.68
N SER A 172 1.76 2.90 12.90
CA SER A 172 2.88 2.14 12.30
C SER A 172 3.91 1.65 13.32
N ALA A 173 3.90 2.17 14.54
CA ALA A 173 4.64 1.56 15.65
C ALA A 173 4.15 0.14 15.96
N GLN A 174 2.92 -0.20 15.54
CA GLN A 174 2.34 -1.54 15.62
C GLN A 174 2.76 -2.46 14.46
N ASP A 175 3.73 -2.09 13.62
CA ASP A 175 4.39 -3.01 12.68
C ASP A 175 5.50 -3.85 13.38
N GLY A 176 5.86 -5.00 12.80
CA GLY A 176 6.94 -5.88 13.31
C GLY A 176 6.54 -6.88 14.41
N GLY A 177 5.25 -7.25 14.49
CA GLY A 177 4.77 -8.36 15.34
C GLY A 177 4.24 -9.54 14.52
N PHE A 178 3.81 -10.59 15.22
CA PHE A 178 3.31 -11.83 14.64
C PHE A 178 2.07 -12.33 15.37
N THR A 179 1.23 -13.11 14.70
CA THR A 179 0.04 -13.73 15.30
C THR A 179 0.30 -15.22 15.51
N THR A 180 0.04 -15.73 16.71
CA THR A 180 0.10 -17.17 17.02
C THR A 180 -1.28 -17.79 17.02
N ASN A 181 -1.38 -19.04 16.57
CA ASN A 181 -2.58 -19.85 16.70
C ASN A 181 -2.52 -20.65 18.01
N ASN A 182 -2.93 -20.01 19.10
CA ASN A 182 -2.87 -20.62 20.43
C ASN A 182 -3.88 -21.77 20.59
N TYR A 183 -4.93 -21.83 19.78
CA TYR A 183 -5.84 -22.98 19.76
C TYR A 183 -5.08 -24.27 19.44
N LEU A 184 -4.22 -24.24 18.40
CA LEU A 184 -3.43 -25.40 18.03
C LEU A 184 -2.41 -25.76 19.11
N PHE A 185 -1.67 -24.78 19.65
CA PHE A 185 -0.72 -25.07 20.74
C PHE A 185 -1.40 -25.69 21.97
N LYS A 186 -2.52 -25.10 22.44
CA LYS A 186 -3.29 -25.62 23.59
C LYS A 186 -3.83 -27.03 23.34
N LYS A 187 -4.35 -27.29 22.13
CA LYS A 187 -4.90 -28.61 21.74
C LYS A 187 -3.90 -29.74 21.91
N TYR A 188 -2.60 -29.45 21.79
CA TYR A 188 -1.52 -30.43 21.95
C TYR A 188 -0.69 -30.23 23.23
N GLY A 189 -1.18 -29.45 24.20
CA GLY A 189 -0.51 -29.23 25.49
C GLY A 189 0.81 -28.47 25.39
N ILE A 190 0.97 -27.61 24.38
CA ILE A 190 2.17 -26.80 24.13
C ILE A 190 1.97 -25.39 24.69
N SER A 191 3.03 -24.81 25.27
CA SER A 191 3.03 -23.42 25.75
C SER A 191 2.66 -22.45 24.64
N THR A 192 1.93 -21.38 24.99
CA THR A 192 1.57 -20.26 24.11
C THR A 192 2.38 -19.00 24.38
N GLN A 193 3.40 -19.09 25.26
CA GLN A 193 4.29 -18.01 25.64
C GLN A 193 5.64 -18.21 24.95
N PHE A 194 6.07 -17.24 24.16
CA PHE A 194 7.29 -17.30 23.35
C PHE A 194 8.12 -16.03 23.59
N ASN A 195 9.25 -16.16 24.28
CA ASN A 195 10.11 -15.01 24.57
C ASN A 195 11.13 -14.77 23.45
N THR A 196 11.57 -15.85 22.81
CA THR A 196 12.56 -15.83 21.73
C THR A 196 12.03 -16.46 20.45
N VAL A 197 12.69 -16.18 19.32
CA VAL A 197 12.42 -16.87 18.05
C VAL A 197 12.57 -18.39 18.22
N GLN A 198 13.59 -18.84 18.97
CA GLN A 198 13.84 -20.26 19.18
C GLN A 198 12.71 -20.94 19.96
N ASP A 199 12.15 -20.28 20.98
CA ASP A 199 11.00 -20.80 21.74
C ASP A 199 9.81 -21.06 20.81
N LEU A 200 9.53 -20.11 19.91
CA LEU A 200 8.44 -20.22 18.93
C LEU A 200 8.71 -21.35 17.93
N LEU A 201 9.94 -21.48 17.42
CA LEU A 201 10.31 -22.54 16.48
C LEU A 201 10.22 -23.93 17.12
N ASP A 202 10.74 -24.10 18.34
CA ASP A 202 10.70 -25.38 19.04
C ASP A 202 9.27 -25.79 19.40
N ALA A 203 8.44 -24.84 19.82
CA ALA A 203 7.01 -25.08 20.00
C ALA A 203 6.32 -25.47 18.69
N SER A 204 6.66 -24.80 17.59
CA SER A 204 6.13 -25.11 16.26
C SER A 204 6.54 -26.50 15.78
N VAL A 205 7.77 -26.96 16.06
CA VAL A 205 8.21 -28.33 15.78
C VAL A 205 7.44 -29.35 16.63
N LYS A 206 7.24 -29.08 17.92
CA LYS A 206 6.42 -29.96 18.78
C LYS A 206 5.00 -30.09 18.22
N LEU A 207 4.40 -28.97 17.81
CA LEU A 207 3.07 -28.95 17.19
C LEU A 207 3.06 -29.74 15.88
N TYR A 208 4.02 -29.49 14.99
CA TYR A 208 4.17 -30.20 13.73
C TYR A 208 4.26 -31.71 13.94
N ASN A 209 5.04 -32.18 14.91
CA ASN A 209 5.19 -33.60 15.19
C ASN A 209 3.92 -34.22 15.77
N ALA A 210 3.20 -33.52 16.66
CA ALA A 210 2.02 -34.03 17.33
C ALA A 210 0.72 -33.99 16.49
N ALA A 211 0.58 -33.02 15.59
CA ALA A 211 -0.63 -32.84 14.78
C ALA A 211 -0.76 -33.88 13.65
N PRO A 212 -1.98 -34.28 13.24
CA PRO A 212 -2.18 -35.16 12.07
C PRO A 212 -1.90 -34.42 10.75
N ASN A 213 -1.89 -35.16 9.64
CA ASN A 213 -1.86 -34.53 8.31
C ASN A 213 -3.22 -33.88 7.97
N PRO A 214 -3.25 -32.74 7.26
CA PRO A 214 -2.09 -31.94 6.86
C PRO A 214 -1.42 -31.27 8.06
N LYS A 215 -0.08 -31.26 8.08
CA LYS A 215 0.69 -30.70 9.20
C LYS A 215 0.58 -29.17 9.25
N PRO A 216 0.51 -28.57 10.46
CA PRO A 216 0.52 -27.12 10.60
C PRO A 216 1.89 -26.56 10.21
N ILE A 217 1.91 -25.60 9.28
CA ILE A 217 3.13 -24.97 8.75
C ILE A 217 2.94 -23.47 8.64
N PHE A 218 4.03 -22.71 8.60
CA PHE A 218 4.00 -21.25 8.46
C PHE A 218 3.47 -20.86 7.06
N PRO A 219 2.42 -20.01 6.96
CA PRO A 219 1.67 -19.80 5.73
C PRO A 219 2.23 -18.60 4.93
N VAL A 220 3.46 -18.72 4.44
CA VAL A 220 4.16 -17.59 3.79
C VAL A 220 4.47 -17.83 2.32
N ASN A 221 4.41 -16.74 1.55
CA ASN A 221 5.08 -16.57 0.28
C ASN A 221 6.07 -15.41 0.43
N PHE A 222 7.33 -15.62 0.07
CA PHE A 222 8.37 -14.59 0.20
C PHE A 222 8.52 -13.81 -1.10
N THR A 223 8.14 -12.53 -1.05
CA THR A 223 8.34 -11.55 -2.13
C THR A 223 9.32 -10.44 -1.73
N SER A 224 9.81 -10.48 -0.48
CA SER A 224 10.81 -9.58 0.09
C SER A 224 11.99 -10.40 0.62
N THR A 225 13.11 -9.72 0.84
CA THR A 225 14.36 -10.28 1.40
C THR A 225 14.58 -9.85 2.85
N SER A 226 13.57 -9.34 3.55
CA SER A 226 13.62 -8.93 4.96
C SER A 226 12.32 -9.26 5.70
N SER A 227 12.41 -9.43 7.02
CA SER A 227 11.26 -9.60 7.91
C SER A 227 11.30 -8.63 9.10
N ASP A 228 10.41 -7.63 9.10
CA ASP A 228 10.31 -6.66 10.21
C ASP A 228 10.04 -7.32 11.56
N VAL A 229 9.43 -8.51 11.55
CA VAL A 229 9.17 -9.31 12.76
C VAL A 229 10.47 -9.84 13.36
N LEU A 230 11.40 -10.31 12.54
CA LEU A 230 12.65 -10.91 13.01
C LEU A 230 13.70 -9.86 13.35
N ASN A 231 13.70 -8.70 12.69
CA ASN A 231 14.61 -7.58 12.97
C ASN A 231 14.69 -7.23 14.46
N ARG A 232 13.57 -7.27 15.18
CA ARG A 232 13.49 -6.96 16.62
C ARG A 232 14.20 -7.99 17.52
N SER A 233 14.39 -9.20 17.01
CA SER A 233 15.13 -10.26 17.70
C SER A 233 16.64 -9.96 17.79
N PHE A 234 17.17 -9.07 16.94
CA PHE A 234 18.61 -8.81 16.86
C PHE A 234 19.09 -7.72 17.82
N ASP A 235 20.33 -7.86 18.30
CA ASP A 235 20.95 -6.91 19.24
C ASP A 235 21.20 -5.53 18.61
N SER A 236 21.35 -5.47 17.29
CA SER A 236 21.55 -4.23 16.53
C SER A 236 20.27 -3.40 16.35
N TYR A 237 19.10 -3.94 16.70
CA TYR A 237 17.83 -3.21 16.64
C TYR A 237 17.87 -1.95 17.54
N PRO A 238 17.36 -0.79 17.09
CA PRO A 238 16.62 -0.57 15.85
C PRO A 238 17.48 -0.27 14.62
N PHE A 239 17.03 -0.79 13.48
CA PHE A 239 17.47 -0.43 12.13
C PHE A 239 16.30 -0.59 11.16
N ASP A 240 16.41 0.00 9.98
CA ASP A 240 15.38 0.00 8.94
C ASP A 240 15.90 -0.67 7.67
N VAL A 241 15.11 -1.53 7.04
CA VAL A 241 15.47 -2.18 5.76
C VAL A 241 14.55 -1.66 4.66
N ARG A 242 15.12 -0.93 3.71
CA ARG A 242 14.40 -0.34 2.57
C ARG A 242 14.57 -1.17 1.31
N ASP A 243 13.44 -1.45 0.67
CA ASP A 243 13.33 -2.17 -0.61
C ASP A 243 13.97 -3.58 -0.64
N GLY A 244 14.30 -4.14 0.53
CA GLY A 244 15.07 -5.38 0.67
C GLY A 244 16.55 -5.23 0.27
N VAL A 245 17.04 -4.00 0.12
CA VAL A 245 18.38 -3.68 -0.42
C VAL A 245 19.23 -2.97 0.62
N ALA A 246 18.71 -1.90 1.23
CA ALA A 246 19.49 -0.97 2.04
C ALA A 246 19.12 -1.10 3.52
N MET A 247 20.11 -1.32 4.37
CA MET A 247 19.98 -1.28 5.83
C MET A 247 20.42 0.09 6.33
N ILE A 248 19.50 0.81 6.98
CA ILE A 248 19.75 2.11 7.60
C ILE A 248 19.86 1.91 9.11
N THR A 249 21.05 2.20 9.66
CA THR A 249 21.31 2.11 11.09
C THR A 249 20.89 3.39 11.80
N LYS A 250 20.68 3.32 13.13
CA LYS A 250 20.21 4.46 13.95
C LYS A 250 21.10 5.71 13.92
N ASP A 251 22.36 5.59 13.48
CA ASP A 251 23.32 6.68 13.30
C ASP A 251 23.33 7.27 11.88
N GLY A 252 22.42 6.84 11.00
CA GLY A 252 22.26 7.40 9.65
C GLY A 252 23.20 6.79 8.61
N LYS A 253 23.82 5.64 8.91
CA LYS A 253 24.65 4.91 7.95
C LYS A 253 23.80 3.94 7.13
N VAL A 254 24.01 3.95 5.82
CA VAL A 254 23.42 3.01 4.88
C VAL A 254 24.45 1.93 4.55
N ASN A 255 24.09 0.67 4.79
CA ASN A 255 24.85 -0.50 4.38
C ASN A 255 24.01 -1.39 3.45
N SER A 256 24.67 -2.28 2.71
CA SER A 256 23.99 -3.37 2.00
C SER A 256 23.33 -4.30 3.02
N TRP A 257 22.00 -4.48 2.90
CA TRP A 257 21.26 -5.42 3.73
C TRP A 257 21.77 -6.85 3.51
N ILE A 258 22.01 -7.24 2.26
CA ILE A 258 22.38 -8.62 1.89
C ILE A 258 23.78 -9.02 2.40
N GLU A 259 24.67 -8.04 2.57
CA GLU A 259 26.02 -8.25 3.13
C GLU A 259 26.07 -8.13 4.65
N SER A 260 24.93 -7.86 5.31
CA SER A 260 24.86 -7.68 6.78
C SER A 260 24.86 -9.01 7.55
N ASN A 261 25.28 -8.95 8.81
CA ASN A 261 25.19 -10.10 9.72
C ASN A 261 23.73 -10.42 10.06
N GLU A 262 22.88 -9.41 10.10
CA GLU A 262 21.45 -9.49 10.37
C GLU A 262 20.74 -10.29 9.27
N PHE A 263 21.06 -10.04 8.00
CA PHE A 263 20.53 -10.83 6.89
C PHE A 263 20.96 -12.30 6.94
N LYS A 264 22.21 -12.57 7.38
CA LYS A 264 22.64 -13.95 7.66
C LYS A 264 21.79 -14.58 8.77
N GLN A 265 21.56 -13.86 9.87
CA GLN A 265 20.76 -14.37 10.99
C GLN A 265 19.30 -14.65 10.57
N GLU A 266 18.67 -13.77 9.78
CA GLU A 266 17.34 -14.03 9.22
C GLU A 266 17.34 -15.25 8.30
N SER A 267 18.31 -15.34 7.39
CA SER A 267 18.43 -16.47 6.45
C SER A 267 18.64 -17.79 7.19
N ASP A 268 19.44 -17.80 8.25
CA ASP A 268 19.67 -18.99 9.09
C ASP A 268 18.38 -19.41 9.83
N ILE A 269 17.58 -18.46 10.34
CA ILE A 269 16.27 -18.74 10.95
C ILE A 269 15.32 -19.36 9.92
N MET A 270 15.23 -18.79 8.73
CA MET A 270 14.38 -19.32 7.67
C MET A 270 14.85 -20.69 7.17
N HIS A 271 16.17 -20.90 7.06
CA HIS A 271 16.74 -22.20 6.70
C HIS A 271 16.42 -23.25 7.75
N GLN A 272 16.48 -22.91 9.05
CA GLN A 272 16.04 -23.80 10.12
C GLN A 272 14.56 -24.15 10.00
N MET A 273 13.69 -23.17 9.71
CA MET A 273 12.27 -23.42 9.47
C MET A 273 12.05 -24.37 8.28
N TYR A 274 12.80 -24.19 7.19
CA TYR A 274 12.74 -25.06 6.01
C TYR A 274 13.17 -26.50 6.36
N GLN A 275 14.34 -26.68 6.98
CA GLN A 275 14.87 -27.99 7.38
C GLN A 275 13.96 -28.73 8.37
N LYS A 276 13.32 -27.99 9.28
CA LYS A 276 12.36 -28.53 10.25
C LYS A 276 10.96 -28.76 9.64
N LYS A 277 10.80 -28.57 8.32
CA LYS A 277 9.55 -28.75 7.56
C LYS A 277 8.41 -27.84 8.02
N LEU A 278 8.74 -26.69 8.60
CA LEU A 278 7.78 -25.67 9.03
C LEU A 278 7.39 -24.72 7.90
N LEU A 279 8.00 -24.85 6.72
CA LEU A 279 7.67 -24.10 5.51
C LEU A 279 7.10 -25.02 4.43
N ASN A 280 6.29 -24.47 3.54
CA ASN A 280 5.83 -25.18 2.35
C ASN A 280 7.03 -25.45 1.43
N PRO A 281 7.31 -26.70 0.99
CA PRO A 281 8.42 -26.98 0.08
C PRO A 281 8.33 -26.22 -1.25
N ASP A 282 7.12 -25.85 -1.68
CA ASP A 282 6.83 -25.13 -2.93
C ASP A 282 6.72 -23.61 -2.73
N LEU A 283 7.20 -23.06 -1.60
CA LEU A 283 7.03 -21.65 -1.24
C LEU A 283 7.54 -20.65 -2.29
N LEU A 284 8.49 -21.02 -3.16
CA LEU A 284 9.05 -20.17 -4.22
C LEU A 284 8.17 -20.11 -5.48
N THR A 285 7.28 -21.07 -5.69
CA THR A 285 6.40 -21.15 -6.86
C THR A 285 4.92 -20.99 -6.49
N MET A 286 4.63 -20.98 -5.19
CA MET A 286 3.29 -20.79 -4.66
C MET A 286 2.72 -19.43 -5.07
N LYS A 287 1.48 -19.44 -5.56
CA LYS A 287 0.75 -18.22 -5.91
C LYS A 287 0.15 -17.55 -4.68
N SER A 288 -0.14 -16.25 -4.78
CA SER A 288 -0.70 -15.46 -3.68
C SER A 288 -2.04 -16.02 -3.17
N ASP A 289 -2.92 -16.47 -4.05
CA ASP A 289 -4.21 -17.08 -3.71
C ASP A 289 -4.05 -18.36 -2.88
N GLN A 290 -3.05 -19.19 -3.18
CA GLN A 290 -2.72 -20.38 -2.40
C GLN A 290 -2.24 -20.02 -1.00
N GLY A 291 -1.39 -19.00 -0.86
CA GLY A 291 -0.95 -18.50 0.44
C GLY A 291 -2.10 -17.93 1.26
N GLN A 292 -2.97 -17.12 0.65
CA GLN A 292 -4.17 -16.58 1.31
C GLN A 292 -5.13 -17.67 1.76
N LYS A 293 -5.30 -18.73 0.96
CA LYS A 293 -6.08 -19.91 1.34
C LYS A 293 -5.48 -20.61 2.57
N ALA A 294 -4.16 -20.81 2.61
CA ALA A 294 -3.48 -21.42 3.76
C ALA A 294 -3.64 -20.58 5.04
N VAL A 295 -3.56 -19.25 4.92
CA VAL A 295 -3.85 -18.33 6.04
C VAL A 295 -5.28 -18.52 6.54
N LYS A 296 -6.28 -18.51 5.64
CA LYS A 296 -7.71 -18.66 5.99
C LYS A 296 -8.08 -20.02 6.60
N GLU A 297 -7.40 -21.09 6.20
CA GLU A 297 -7.60 -22.43 6.76
C GLU A 297 -7.13 -22.54 8.22
N GLY A 298 -6.28 -21.63 8.69
CA GLY A 298 -5.86 -21.57 10.10
C GLY A 298 -4.91 -22.67 10.54
N ASN A 299 -4.52 -23.60 9.67
CA ASN A 299 -3.65 -24.73 10.03
C ASN A 299 -2.16 -24.31 10.03
N TRP A 300 -1.81 -23.39 10.90
CA TRP A 300 -0.48 -22.80 11.03
C TRP A 300 -0.16 -22.48 12.50
N PRO A 301 1.09 -22.65 12.96
CA PRO A 301 1.48 -22.31 14.33
C PRO A 301 1.46 -20.79 14.58
N PHE A 302 1.94 -20.02 13.61
CA PHE A 302 1.99 -18.56 13.64
C PHE A 302 1.99 -18.00 12.22
N MET A 303 1.81 -16.68 12.10
CA MET A 303 1.97 -15.90 10.88
C MET A 303 2.62 -14.55 11.21
N PHE A 304 3.36 -13.93 10.29
CA PHE A 304 3.84 -12.56 10.46
C PHE A 304 2.68 -11.56 10.32
N GLY A 305 2.73 -10.48 11.10
CA GLY A 305 1.68 -9.48 11.17
C GLY A 305 0.42 -9.96 11.89
N THR A 306 -0.69 -9.27 11.62
CA THR A 306 -2.02 -9.59 12.16
C THR A 306 -2.80 -10.50 11.22
N TYR A 307 -3.60 -11.42 11.75
CA TYR A 307 -4.64 -12.09 10.96
C TYR A 307 -5.81 -11.13 10.71
N GLY A 308 -5.93 -10.61 9.49
CA GLY A 308 -6.95 -9.62 9.11
C GLY A 308 -8.26 -10.19 8.54
N ASN A 309 -8.39 -11.51 8.40
CA ASN A 309 -9.62 -12.14 7.91
C ASN A 309 -10.61 -12.43 9.06
N ALA A 310 -11.82 -12.87 8.73
CA ALA A 310 -12.80 -13.28 9.73
C ALA A 310 -12.39 -14.60 10.41
N ILE A 311 -12.73 -14.75 11.70
CA ILE A 311 -12.51 -16.02 12.42
C ILE A 311 -13.31 -17.18 11.81
N THR A 312 -14.45 -16.86 11.19
CA THR A 312 -15.35 -17.82 10.55
C THR A 312 -14.70 -18.57 9.40
N ASP A 313 -13.66 -18.01 8.77
CA ASP A 313 -12.87 -18.72 7.76
C ASP A 313 -12.10 -19.88 8.38
N ILE A 314 -11.47 -19.69 9.55
CA ILE A 314 -10.76 -20.75 10.27
C ILE A 314 -11.73 -21.75 10.88
N GLN A 315 -12.89 -21.29 11.36
CA GLN A 315 -13.92 -22.16 11.95
C GLN A 315 -14.46 -23.21 10.97
N LYS A 316 -14.32 -23.01 9.65
CA LYS A 316 -14.60 -24.05 8.64
C LYS A 316 -13.70 -25.29 8.82
N THR A 317 -12.47 -25.10 9.31
CA THR A 317 -11.50 -26.17 9.56
C THR A 317 -11.44 -26.54 11.05
N PHE A 318 -11.57 -25.56 11.95
CA PHE A 318 -11.51 -25.74 13.41
C PHE A 318 -12.73 -25.10 14.10
N PRO A 319 -13.89 -25.77 14.14
CA PRO A 319 -15.16 -25.17 14.59
C PRO A 319 -15.11 -24.57 16.01
N ASP A 320 -14.30 -25.13 16.89
CA ASP A 320 -14.21 -24.72 18.29
C ASP A 320 -13.26 -23.52 18.54
N ILE A 321 -12.51 -23.08 17.52
CA ILE A 321 -11.57 -21.95 17.67
C ILE A 321 -12.32 -20.67 18.03
N GLN A 322 -11.77 -19.93 18.98
CA GLN A 322 -12.32 -18.64 19.41
C GLN A 322 -11.43 -17.48 18.93
N LYS A 323 -12.02 -16.27 18.82
CA LYS A 323 -11.27 -15.05 18.45
C LYS A 323 -10.05 -14.81 19.36
N THR A 324 -10.16 -15.18 20.64
CA THR A 324 -9.10 -15.03 21.66
C THR A 324 -7.99 -16.06 21.56
N ASP A 325 -8.14 -17.10 20.72
CA ASP A 325 -7.08 -18.06 20.46
C ASP A 325 -6.05 -17.55 19.46
N LEU A 326 -6.35 -16.50 18.70
CA LEU A 326 -5.37 -15.80 17.87
C LEU A 326 -4.78 -14.64 18.67
N THR A 327 -3.48 -14.68 18.92
CA THR A 327 -2.81 -13.70 19.78
C THR A 327 -1.70 -13.00 19.02
N TYR A 328 -1.75 -11.67 18.99
CA TYR A 328 -0.69 -10.84 18.44
C TYR A 328 0.42 -10.65 19.47
N GLN A 329 1.67 -10.91 19.08
CA GLN A 329 2.85 -10.93 19.92
C GLN A 329 4.03 -10.25 19.21
N ARG A 330 5.07 -9.93 19.99
CA ARG A 330 6.34 -9.35 19.51
C ARG A 330 7.49 -9.93 20.31
N PHE A 331 8.62 -10.13 19.64
CA PHE A 331 9.87 -10.44 20.34
C PHE A 331 10.40 -9.20 21.06
N ASN A 332 11.05 -9.39 22.20
CA ASN A 332 11.80 -8.33 22.90
C ASN A 332 10.99 -7.02 23.09
N PRO A 333 9.79 -7.04 23.70
CA PRO A 333 8.94 -5.85 23.87
C PRO A 333 9.66 -4.72 24.64
N GLU A 334 10.62 -5.04 25.50
CA GLU A 334 11.43 -4.09 26.28
C GLU A 334 12.32 -3.16 25.42
N LYS A 335 12.59 -3.48 24.14
CA LYS A 335 13.36 -2.62 23.23
C LYS A 335 12.64 -1.32 22.80
N GLY A 336 11.40 -1.09 23.26
CA GLY A 336 10.60 0.10 22.93
C GLY A 336 10.03 0.08 21.51
N TYR A 337 9.19 1.05 21.16
CA TYR A 337 8.45 1.06 19.89
C TYR A 337 9.04 2.11 18.93
N TYR A 338 9.09 1.76 17.63
CA TYR A 338 9.59 2.64 16.59
C TYR A 338 8.60 2.72 15.42
N ARG A 339 8.36 3.93 14.91
CA ARG A 339 7.70 4.16 13.62
C ARG A 339 8.75 4.17 12.53
N PHE A 340 8.80 3.09 11.73
CA PHE A 340 9.70 3.01 10.57
C PHE A 340 9.08 3.60 9.30
N VAL A 341 7.76 3.79 9.27
CA VAL A 341 7.07 4.41 8.15
C VAL A 341 6.08 5.42 8.71
N ASN A 342 6.26 6.69 8.36
CA ASN A 342 5.37 7.75 8.78
C ASN A 342 4.20 7.93 7.80
N ALA A 343 4.39 7.63 6.51
CA ALA A 343 3.32 7.73 5.53
C ALA A 343 3.32 6.54 4.56
N LYS A 344 2.51 5.52 4.82
CA LYS A 344 2.48 4.30 3.99
C LYS A 344 1.67 4.49 2.72
N ASN A 345 0.47 5.04 2.86
CA ASN A 345 -0.53 5.18 1.81
C ASN A 345 -0.94 6.64 1.68
N LEU A 346 -1.05 7.13 0.45
CA LEU A 346 -1.23 8.55 0.16
C LEU A 346 -2.27 8.77 -0.92
N ASN A 347 -2.95 9.90 -0.82
CA ASN A 347 -3.86 10.42 -1.82
C ASN A 347 -3.10 11.56 -2.54
N VAL A 348 -2.67 11.32 -3.78
CA VAL A 348 -1.82 12.23 -4.54
C VAL A 348 -2.65 12.91 -5.63
N ILE A 349 -2.42 14.21 -5.84
CA ILE A 349 -3.07 14.97 -6.89
C ILE A 349 -2.17 14.92 -8.14
N ALA A 350 -2.73 14.46 -9.25
CA ALA A 350 -2.04 14.31 -10.53
C ALA A 350 -1.53 15.66 -11.05
N SER A 351 -0.35 15.68 -11.64
CA SER A 351 0.28 16.93 -12.10
C SER A 351 -0.50 17.67 -13.19
N ASN A 352 -1.34 16.96 -13.96
CA ASN A 352 -2.19 17.53 -15.00
C ASN A 352 -3.54 18.05 -14.47
N SER A 353 -3.96 17.68 -13.25
CA SER A 353 -5.23 18.11 -12.64
C SER A 353 -5.34 19.64 -12.57
N LYS A 354 -6.54 20.14 -12.88
CA LYS A 354 -6.90 21.56 -12.77
C LYS A 354 -7.60 21.88 -11.44
N HIS A 355 -7.76 20.89 -10.56
CA HIS A 355 -8.65 20.96 -9.40
C HIS A 355 -7.97 20.57 -8.07
N PRO A 356 -6.73 21.05 -7.77
CA PRO A 356 -6.05 20.70 -6.52
C PRO A 356 -6.78 21.23 -5.28
N ALA A 357 -7.43 22.40 -5.39
CA ALA A 357 -8.21 22.97 -4.28
C ALA A 357 -9.43 22.12 -3.95
N GLU A 358 -10.14 21.64 -4.97
CA GLU A 358 -11.34 20.82 -4.84
C GLU A 358 -11.01 19.42 -4.30
N ALA A 359 -9.89 18.82 -4.71
CA ALA A 359 -9.38 17.58 -4.12
C ALA A 359 -9.09 17.74 -2.61
N VAL A 360 -8.45 18.84 -2.20
CA VAL A 360 -8.21 19.14 -0.78
C VAL A 360 -9.53 19.39 -0.03
N LYS A 361 -10.47 20.13 -0.60
CA LYS A 361 -11.79 20.38 0.00
C LYS A 361 -12.55 19.07 0.24
N PHE A 362 -12.50 18.15 -0.71
CA PHE A 362 -13.12 16.81 -0.58
C PHE A 362 -12.55 16.04 0.62
N ILE A 363 -11.22 15.89 0.71
CA ILE A 363 -10.61 15.15 1.83
C ILE A 363 -10.83 15.90 3.16
N ASN A 364 -10.80 17.24 3.14
CA ASN A 364 -11.07 18.03 4.33
C ASN A 364 -12.52 17.88 4.83
N TRP A 365 -13.48 17.77 3.91
CA TRP A 365 -14.87 17.45 4.22
C TRP A 365 -14.99 16.04 4.78
N LEU A 366 -14.31 15.06 4.18
CA LEU A 366 -14.29 13.68 4.66
C LEU A 366 -13.82 13.60 6.11
N TYR A 367 -12.79 14.37 6.47
CA TYR A 367 -12.22 14.39 7.82
C TYR A 367 -12.91 15.36 8.78
N ALA A 368 -14.00 16.02 8.37
CA ALA A 368 -14.68 17.00 9.22
C ALA A 368 -15.43 16.36 10.40
N ASN A 369 -16.04 15.19 10.20
CA ASN A 369 -16.82 14.49 11.22
C ASN A 369 -17.06 13.01 10.86
N GLN A 370 -17.56 12.26 11.83
CA GLN A 370 -17.85 10.83 11.71
C GLN A 370 -18.89 10.50 10.62
N ASP A 371 -19.93 11.33 10.43
CA ASP A 371 -21.00 11.03 9.47
C ASP A 371 -20.52 11.15 8.02
N ASN A 372 -19.68 12.15 7.72
CA ASN A 372 -19.04 12.31 6.42
C ASN A 372 -18.13 11.11 6.12
N TYR A 373 -17.35 10.72 7.12
CA TYR A 373 -16.45 9.57 7.04
C TYR A 373 -17.21 8.27 6.81
N ASP A 374 -18.21 7.99 7.64
CA ASP A 374 -19.05 6.80 7.56
C ASP A 374 -19.72 6.66 6.19
N LEU A 375 -20.27 7.77 5.66
CA LEU A 375 -20.96 7.76 4.38
C LEU A 375 -20.02 7.41 3.21
N PHE A 376 -18.83 8.00 3.18
CA PHE A 376 -17.88 7.77 2.10
C PHE A 376 -17.15 6.43 2.23
N MET A 377 -16.80 6.03 3.46
CA MET A 377 -16.01 4.81 3.70
C MET A 377 -16.87 3.55 3.72
N TYR A 378 -18.03 3.61 4.37
CA TYR A 378 -18.86 2.44 4.65
C TYR A 378 -20.18 2.45 3.89
N GLY A 379 -20.68 3.63 3.50
CA GLY A 379 -21.88 3.79 2.67
C GLY A 379 -23.13 4.17 3.46
N ILE A 380 -24.28 3.63 3.05
CA ILE A 380 -25.57 3.88 3.68
C ILE A 380 -25.84 2.84 4.79
N GLU A 381 -26.02 3.31 6.02
CA GLU A 381 -26.39 2.49 7.18
C GLU A 381 -27.70 1.73 6.91
N GLY A 382 -27.72 0.43 7.22
CA GLY A 382 -28.85 -0.46 6.94
C GLY A 382 -28.90 -1.01 5.51
N LYS A 383 -28.02 -0.57 4.60
CA LYS A 383 -27.90 -1.09 3.22
C LYS A 383 -26.54 -1.68 2.88
N THR A 384 -25.48 -1.04 3.38
CA THR A 384 -24.08 -1.39 3.08
C THR A 384 -23.32 -1.85 4.31
N TYR A 385 -23.68 -1.31 5.48
CA TYR A 385 -23.18 -1.72 6.78
C TYR A 385 -24.23 -1.42 7.86
N LYS A 386 -23.98 -1.90 9.08
CA LYS A 386 -24.75 -1.56 10.28
C LYS A 386 -23.80 -1.14 11.39
N LYS A 387 -24.10 -0.06 12.11
CA LYS A 387 -23.30 0.38 13.26
C LYS A 387 -23.43 -0.60 14.44
N VAL A 388 -22.32 -0.83 15.13
CA VAL A 388 -22.26 -1.63 16.35
C VAL A 388 -21.52 -0.80 17.42
N GLY A 389 -22.27 -0.20 18.33
CA GLY A 389 -21.72 0.78 19.27
C GLY A 389 -21.03 1.95 18.57
N ASP A 390 -20.07 2.56 19.25
CA ASP A 390 -19.46 3.82 18.78
C ASP A 390 -18.36 3.61 17.74
N HIS A 391 -17.60 2.51 17.83
CA HIS A 391 -16.37 2.28 17.06
C HIS A 391 -16.36 0.98 16.24
N GLN A 392 -17.49 0.28 16.14
CA GLN A 392 -17.57 -0.94 15.35
C GLN A 392 -18.71 -0.91 14.31
N MET A 393 -18.62 -1.82 13.35
CA MET A 393 -19.63 -2.03 12.32
C MET A 393 -19.71 -3.49 11.85
N GLU A 394 -20.87 -3.87 11.32
CA GLU A 394 -21.10 -5.11 10.58
C GLU A 394 -21.20 -4.76 9.09
N PRO A 395 -20.27 -5.19 8.22
CA PRO A 395 -20.39 -4.98 6.79
C PRO A 395 -21.47 -5.90 6.22
N MET A 396 -22.33 -5.36 5.35
CA MET A 396 -23.25 -6.17 4.57
C MET A 396 -22.53 -6.75 3.36
N VAL A 397 -22.99 -7.91 2.86
CA VAL A 397 -22.36 -8.61 1.74
C VAL A 397 -23.31 -8.72 0.55
N ASP A 398 -22.74 -8.74 -0.65
CA ASP A 398 -23.44 -9.17 -1.85
C ASP A 398 -23.73 -10.68 -1.77
N PRO A 399 -25.00 -11.12 -1.81
CA PRO A 399 -25.33 -12.54 -1.70
C PRO A 399 -24.66 -13.42 -2.77
N ALA A 400 -24.39 -12.87 -3.96
CA ALA A 400 -23.83 -13.62 -5.08
C ALA A 400 -22.31 -13.83 -4.97
N THR A 401 -21.60 -12.82 -4.46
CA THR A 401 -20.12 -12.83 -4.44
C THR A 401 -19.54 -12.98 -3.04
N GLN A 402 -20.36 -12.76 -2.00
CA GLN A 402 -19.95 -12.67 -0.60
C GLN A 402 -18.95 -11.54 -0.30
N ASN A 403 -18.73 -10.64 -1.26
CA ASN A 403 -17.92 -9.44 -1.06
C ASN A 403 -18.69 -8.40 -0.25
N TRP A 404 -17.97 -7.59 0.52
CA TRP A 404 -18.56 -6.48 1.27
C TRP A 404 -19.18 -5.43 0.32
N LEU A 405 -20.28 -4.83 0.75
CA LEU A 405 -20.97 -3.74 0.07
C LEU A 405 -20.44 -2.35 0.49
N THR A 406 -19.43 -2.29 1.35
CA THR A 406 -18.75 -1.03 1.68
C THR A 406 -17.92 -0.56 0.48
N PRO A 407 -17.98 0.72 0.07
CA PRO A 407 -17.33 1.23 -1.14
C PRO A 407 -15.80 1.25 -1.04
N ASN A 408 -15.28 1.51 0.16
CA ASN A 408 -13.90 1.94 0.36
C ASN A 408 -13.22 1.17 1.49
N SER A 409 -11.90 1.30 1.57
CA SER A 409 -11.07 0.66 2.60
C SER A 409 -10.21 1.70 3.32
N ASP A 410 -10.17 1.62 4.65
CA ASP A 410 -9.50 2.62 5.50
C ASP A 410 -8.02 2.80 5.16
N TRP A 411 -7.34 1.77 4.66
CA TRP A 411 -5.92 1.87 4.30
C TRP A 411 -5.62 2.90 3.19
N MET A 412 -6.60 3.26 2.35
CA MET A 412 -6.42 4.17 1.20
C MET A 412 -6.43 5.65 1.60
N ILE A 413 -7.38 6.03 2.46
CA ILE A 413 -7.72 7.43 2.76
C ILE A 413 -8.21 7.61 4.20
N GLY A 414 -8.01 6.61 5.06
CA GLY A 414 -8.65 6.57 6.36
C GLY A 414 -8.12 7.57 7.38
N ASN A 415 -8.96 7.80 8.40
CA ASN A 415 -8.67 8.61 9.56
C ASN A 415 -8.88 7.76 10.81
N LEU A 416 -7.80 7.45 11.51
CA LEU A 416 -7.72 6.55 12.67
C LEU A 416 -8.73 6.91 13.76
N HIS A 417 -9.09 8.18 13.88
CA HIS A 417 -10.06 8.65 14.88
C HIS A 417 -11.51 8.35 14.51
N PHE A 418 -11.80 8.05 13.24
CA PHE A 418 -13.16 7.77 12.73
C PHE A 418 -13.36 6.34 12.24
N ILE A 419 -12.30 5.52 12.16
CA ILE A 419 -12.42 4.14 11.68
C ILE A 419 -13.42 3.35 12.53
N ARG A 420 -14.38 2.71 11.87
CA ARG A 420 -15.24 1.68 12.43
C ARG A 420 -14.65 0.32 12.11
N THR A 421 -14.16 -0.36 13.12
CA THR A 421 -13.63 -1.71 12.95
C THR A 421 -14.76 -2.72 12.82
N SER A 422 -14.54 -3.83 12.13
CA SER A 422 -15.57 -4.87 12.07
C SER A 422 -15.89 -5.39 13.49
N SER A 423 -17.16 -5.60 13.82
CA SER A 423 -17.55 -6.33 15.06
C SER A 423 -17.01 -7.77 15.06
N GLU A 424 -16.69 -8.29 13.88
CA GLU A 424 -16.03 -9.58 13.69
C GLU A 424 -14.50 -9.51 13.73
N ALA A 425 -13.93 -8.31 13.84
CA ALA A 425 -12.48 -8.14 13.90
C ALA A 425 -11.89 -8.88 15.11
N LEU A 426 -10.75 -9.51 14.88
CA LEU A 426 -10.01 -10.18 15.94
C LEU A 426 -9.35 -9.15 16.86
N PRO A 427 -9.28 -9.39 18.18
CA PRO A 427 -8.48 -8.57 19.08
C PRO A 427 -7.02 -8.38 18.60
N SER A 428 -6.42 -9.43 18.02
CA SER A 428 -5.09 -9.36 17.40
C SER A 428 -5.02 -8.38 16.23
N ALA A 429 -6.06 -8.33 15.39
CA ALA A 429 -6.14 -7.41 14.25
C ALA A 429 -6.38 -5.96 14.68
N LEU A 430 -7.12 -5.76 15.78
CA LEU A 430 -7.40 -4.42 16.31
C LEU A 430 -6.16 -3.72 16.88
N THR A 431 -5.09 -4.47 17.16
CA THR A 431 -3.88 -3.92 17.77
C THR A 431 -3.25 -2.80 16.92
N ILE A 432 -3.37 -2.86 15.59
CA ILE A 432 -2.79 -1.84 14.69
C ILE A 432 -3.43 -0.45 14.85
N TYR A 433 -4.63 -0.36 15.42
CA TYR A 433 -5.32 0.90 15.66
C TYR A 433 -4.97 1.52 17.01
N ASN A 434 -4.31 0.76 17.90
CA ASN A 434 -3.93 1.25 19.21
C ASN A 434 -2.72 2.18 19.08
N GLN A 435 -2.92 3.46 19.39
CA GLN A 435 -1.84 4.44 19.46
C GLN A 435 -0.76 4.00 20.46
N VAL A 436 0.49 4.30 20.12
CA VAL A 436 1.64 4.05 21.00
C VAL A 436 2.31 5.40 21.30
N PRO A 437 1.89 6.12 22.36
CA PRO A 437 2.37 7.46 22.65
C PRO A 437 3.90 7.55 22.79
N ASP A 438 4.52 6.54 23.39
CA ASP A 438 5.97 6.48 23.62
C ASP A 438 6.78 5.98 22.42
N ALA A 439 6.13 5.68 21.28
CA ALA A 439 6.84 5.24 20.09
C ALA A 439 7.64 6.39 19.48
N LYS A 440 8.88 6.08 19.08
CA LYS A 440 9.81 7.03 18.46
C LYS A 440 9.76 6.91 16.95
N SER A 441 9.72 8.01 16.24
CA SER A 441 9.92 7.98 14.78
C SER A 441 11.39 7.64 14.51
N PHE A 442 11.63 6.60 13.71
CA PHE A 442 12.99 6.21 13.33
C PHE A 442 13.59 7.27 12.38
N ILE A 443 14.91 7.37 12.30
CA ILE A 443 15.58 8.47 11.58
C ILE A 443 15.24 8.53 10.07
N SER A 444 14.79 7.42 9.49
CA SER A 444 14.35 7.30 8.10
C SER A 444 12.84 7.14 7.96
N SER A 445 12.05 7.45 8.99
CA SER A 445 10.60 7.16 9.01
C SER A 445 9.82 7.84 7.88
N GLY A 446 10.25 9.04 7.46
CA GLY A 446 9.70 9.76 6.31
C GLY A 446 10.57 9.72 5.05
N PHE A 447 11.62 8.91 5.03
CA PHE A 447 12.53 8.81 3.90
C PHE A 447 12.02 7.76 2.90
N PHE A 448 11.82 8.19 1.65
CA PHE A 448 11.50 7.33 0.52
C PHE A 448 12.53 7.52 -0.59
N PHE A 449 13.14 6.43 -1.03
CA PHE A 449 14.21 6.43 -2.03
C PHE A 449 13.71 6.82 -3.43
N ASP A 450 14.36 7.80 -4.05
CA ASP A 450 14.20 8.08 -5.47
C ASP A 450 15.19 7.25 -6.28
N SER A 451 14.66 6.22 -6.95
CA SER A 451 15.50 5.32 -7.76
C SER A 451 15.92 5.92 -9.10
N SER A 452 15.36 7.06 -9.51
CA SER A 452 15.57 7.64 -10.85
C SER A 452 17.04 7.85 -11.22
N PRO A 453 17.93 8.34 -10.33
CA PRO A 453 19.36 8.51 -10.62
C PRO A 453 20.12 7.20 -10.88
N VAL A 454 19.61 6.07 -10.38
CA VAL A 454 20.21 4.73 -10.49
C VAL A 454 19.20 3.71 -11.03
N LYS A 455 18.29 4.15 -11.90
CA LYS A 455 17.11 3.38 -12.31
C LYS A 455 17.47 2.01 -12.89
N THR A 456 18.50 1.98 -13.74
CA THR A 456 18.97 0.75 -14.40
C THR A 456 19.59 -0.20 -13.38
N GLU A 457 20.50 0.29 -12.55
CA GLU A 457 21.14 -0.50 -11.50
C GLU A 457 20.12 -1.03 -10.48
N PHE A 458 19.18 -0.18 -10.03
CA PHE A 458 18.15 -0.59 -9.10
C PHE A 458 17.23 -1.68 -9.68
N ALA A 459 16.82 -1.55 -10.95
CA ALA A 459 16.04 -2.58 -11.62
C ALA A 459 16.79 -3.92 -11.73
N ASN A 460 18.08 -3.87 -12.10
CA ASN A 460 18.93 -5.07 -12.17
C ASN A 460 19.12 -5.71 -10.79
N VAL A 461 19.38 -4.90 -9.76
CA VAL A 461 19.50 -5.36 -8.37
C VAL A 461 18.21 -6.05 -7.92
N LYS A 462 17.04 -5.46 -8.14
CA LYS A 462 15.74 -6.08 -7.78
C LYS A 462 15.53 -7.41 -8.51
N ALA A 463 15.90 -7.50 -9.78
CA ALA A 463 15.83 -8.75 -10.53
C ALA A 463 16.76 -9.82 -9.93
N THR A 464 18.01 -9.47 -9.60
CA THR A 464 18.96 -10.38 -8.96
C THR A 464 18.54 -10.78 -7.54
N LEU A 465 17.93 -9.88 -6.76
CA LEU A 465 17.35 -10.23 -5.46
C LEU A 465 16.31 -11.33 -5.63
N ALA A 466 15.40 -11.18 -6.60
CA ALA A 466 14.33 -12.14 -6.86
C ALA A 466 14.87 -13.52 -7.30
N SER A 467 15.87 -13.55 -8.19
CA SER A 467 16.39 -14.80 -8.73
C SER A 467 17.39 -15.51 -7.82
N ASP A 468 18.25 -14.78 -7.12
CA ASP A 468 19.44 -15.34 -6.46
C ASP A 468 19.42 -15.19 -4.94
N VAL A 469 18.67 -14.24 -4.38
CA VAL A 469 18.66 -13.96 -2.94
C VAL A 469 17.40 -14.51 -2.25
N ILE A 470 16.22 -14.39 -2.86
CA ILE A 470 14.98 -14.94 -2.28
C ILE A 470 15.09 -16.44 -1.96
N PRO A 471 15.67 -17.31 -2.83
CA PRO A 471 15.86 -18.71 -2.49
C PRO A 471 16.75 -18.95 -1.25
N ILE A 472 17.71 -18.06 -0.99
CA ILE A 472 18.57 -18.10 0.20
C ILE A 472 17.79 -17.60 1.42
N PHE A 473 17.20 -16.41 1.31
CA PHE A 473 16.46 -15.77 2.39
C PHE A 473 15.30 -16.64 2.87
N SER A 474 14.56 -17.26 1.95
CA SER A 474 13.45 -18.16 2.27
C SER A 474 13.88 -19.50 2.89
N GLY A 475 15.18 -19.74 3.01
CA GLY A 475 15.73 -20.96 3.61
C GLY A 475 15.79 -22.17 2.69
N VAL A 476 15.39 -22.06 1.41
CA VAL A 476 15.48 -23.18 0.45
C VAL A 476 16.94 -23.51 0.15
N LEU A 477 17.78 -22.48 0.02
CA LEU A 477 19.22 -22.62 -0.17
C LEU A 477 19.96 -22.22 1.12
N ASP A 478 21.00 -22.97 1.47
CA ASP A 478 21.90 -22.63 2.57
C ASP A 478 22.65 -21.31 2.28
N TYR A 479 22.69 -20.43 3.27
CA TYR A 479 23.33 -19.12 3.18
C TYR A 479 24.83 -19.22 2.85
N ASN A 480 25.60 -19.99 3.63
CA ASN A 480 27.06 -19.99 3.56
C ASN A 480 27.57 -20.46 2.19
N THR A 481 26.82 -21.36 1.55
CA THR A 481 27.17 -21.94 0.25
C THR A 481 26.83 -21.01 -0.92
N HIS A 482 25.75 -20.23 -0.82
CA HIS A 482 25.18 -19.52 -1.98
C HIS A 482 25.36 -18.00 -1.93
N ILE A 483 25.49 -17.40 -0.73
CA ILE A 483 25.44 -15.95 -0.59
C ILE A 483 26.55 -15.23 -1.35
N LYS A 484 27.77 -15.81 -1.38
CA LYS A 484 28.92 -15.18 -2.04
C LYS A 484 28.63 -14.93 -3.52
N GLN A 485 28.10 -15.94 -4.22
CA GLN A 485 27.77 -15.82 -5.64
C GLN A 485 26.63 -14.82 -5.86
N ALA A 486 25.62 -14.80 -4.99
CA ALA A 486 24.53 -13.85 -5.07
C ALA A 486 25.02 -12.40 -4.88
N VAL A 487 25.90 -12.15 -3.91
CA VAL A 487 26.52 -10.83 -3.68
C VAL A 487 27.39 -10.40 -4.86
N ASP A 488 28.20 -11.31 -5.42
CA ASP A 488 29.01 -11.00 -6.60
C ASP A 488 28.13 -10.57 -7.79
N LYS A 489 26.99 -11.24 -8.00
CA LYS A 489 25.99 -10.85 -9.03
C LYS A 489 25.33 -9.51 -8.70
N LEU A 490 24.97 -9.25 -7.45
CA LEU A 490 24.39 -7.97 -7.03
C LEU A 490 25.36 -6.80 -7.26
N LYS A 491 26.64 -6.99 -6.96
CA LYS A 491 27.68 -5.99 -7.25
C LYS A 491 27.82 -5.75 -8.74
N ALA A 492 27.84 -6.80 -9.55
CA ALA A 492 27.81 -6.67 -11.01
C ALA A 492 26.55 -5.97 -11.53
N ALA A 493 25.41 -6.13 -10.85
CA ALA A 493 24.16 -5.44 -11.16
C ALA A 493 24.14 -3.96 -10.72
N GLY A 494 25.12 -3.50 -9.92
CA GLY A 494 25.28 -2.11 -9.49
C GLY A 494 24.88 -1.82 -8.05
N LEU A 495 24.84 -2.83 -7.17
CA LEU A 495 24.47 -2.67 -5.75
C LEU A 495 25.23 -1.53 -5.05
N ASP A 496 26.55 -1.44 -5.23
CA ASP A 496 27.36 -0.43 -4.55
C ASP A 496 26.94 1.00 -4.94
N LYS A 497 26.56 1.22 -6.21
CA LYS A 497 26.04 2.52 -6.67
C LYS A 497 24.68 2.83 -6.04
N VAL A 498 23.82 1.83 -5.93
CA VAL A 498 22.50 1.96 -5.30
C VAL A 498 22.68 2.35 -3.83
N ILE A 499 23.54 1.66 -3.07
CA ILE A 499 23.81 1.97 -1.67
C ILE A 499 24.41 3.38 -1.49
N ALA A 500 25.33 3.79 -2.37
CA ALA A 500 25.88 5.14 -2.36
C ALA A 500 24.81 6.22 -2.60
N GLU A 501 23.89 5.98 -3.54
CA GLU A 501 22.78 6.91 -3.80
C GLU A 501 21.79 6.95 -2.63
N TYR A 502 21.50 5.82 -1.99
CA TYR A 502 20.73 5.79 -0.73
C TYR A 502 21.36 6.67 0.34
N GLN A 503 22.66 6.51 0.61
CA GLN A 503 23.36 7.31 1.62
C GLN A 503 23.31 8.81 1.29
N LYS A 504 23.52 9.16 0.02
CA LYS A 504 23.44 10.54 -0.45
C LYS A 504 22.06 11.14 -0.22
N GLN A 505 20.99 10.44 -0.60
CA GLN A 505 19.62 10.93 -0.42
C GLN A 505 19.21 10.97 1.06
N LEU A 506 19.62 9.98 1.86
CA LEU A 506 19.38 9.98 3.30
C LEU A 506 20.08 11.17 3.97
N ASN A 507 21.33 11.46 3.60
CA ASN A 507 22.05 12.64 4.11
C ASN A 507 21.32 13.94 3.78
N ALA A 508 20.81 14.08 2.56
CA ALA A 508 20.02 15.24 2.17
C ALA A 508 18.73 15.35 2.99
N TYR A 509 18.00 14.24 3.15
CA TYR A 509 16.79 14.17 3.98
C TYR A 509 17.07 14.54 5.44
N MET A 510 18.13 14.00 6.04
CA MET A 510 18.48 14.30 7.43
C MET A 510 18.96 15.74 7.60
N ALA A 511 19.51 16.39 6.57
CA ALA A 511 19.91 17.79 6.64
C ALA A 511 18.71 18.76 6.65
N THR A 512 17.59 18.39 6.01
CA THR A 512 16.37 19.22 5.93
C THR A 512 15.40 19.01 7.10
N ASN A 513 15.54 17.92 7.84
CA ASN A 513 14.62 17.51 8.92
C ASN A 513 15.26 17.57 10.32
N LYS A 514 16.22 18.48 10.54
CA LYS A 514 16.83 18.72 11.86
C LYS A 514 16.01 19.62 12.75
#